data_AF-A0A0G1AA17-F1
#
_entry.id   AF-A0A0G1AA17-F1
#
_cell.length_a   1.000
_cell.length_b   1.000
_cell.length_c   1.000
_cell.angle_alpha   90.00
_cell.angle_beta   90.00
_cell.angle_gamma   90.00
#
_symmetry.space_group_name_H-M   'P 1'
#
loop_
_entity.id
_entity.type
_entity.pdbx_description
1 polymer ?
#
loop_
_entity_poly.entity_id
_entity_poly.type
_entity_poly.pdbx_seq_one_letter_code
_entity_poly.pdbx_strand_id
1 'polypeptide(L)'
;MALAGVLAGYFLRQIITLKQKSSLEVKIKQQLLDAKTKVQDTIANAAKKAESILEKAKEEQKEREKQIRKTEERLGHREELMEKRQEDLEKGNEDLKERVEKVRKLKENIESLEEAKRQELEKVASLSENEAKEKLFENIEKRYEADLVARIQKMETYNQSEIERRAREVLAGVIQRLASSTASEITTTSVAIPSDDIKGKIIGKEGRNIRAIERAAGVEVIVDDTPGSIVISAFDPIRRQVAKIALEHLILDGRIQPARIEETVEKAKNEVEKIIKEAGEAATYEAGVFDIDPHLLNLLGRLHFRTSYGQNILRHSIETSHIAGMLAAELGADIPIAKKAALFHDIGKAVDHEVQGSHVDIGKRILKKFNVDEKISQAMQSHHEEYPYESLEAIIVHTADAISASRPGARRDTLENYLKRLEDLEEIANSFEGVEKSYAIQAGREIRIFVTPEKISDLQAKQLARNIADRIEQDLKYPGEIKVNLIRESRVVEYAR
;
A
#
# COMPACT_ATOMS: atom_id res chain seq x y z
N MET A 1 -117.55 146.03 100.89
CA MET A 1 -116.24 145.59 100.35
C MET A 1 -115.93 144.10 100.54
N ALA A 2 -116.71 143.27 101.25
CA ALA A 2 -116.37 141.86 101.47
C ALA A 2 -116.89 140.86 100.40
N LEU A 3 -118.04 141.12 99.75
CA LEU A 3 -118.67 140.16 98.82
C LEU A 3 -117.93 139.99 97.47
N ALA A 4 -117.28 141.03 96.98
CA ALA A 4 -116.65 141.02 95.65
C ALA A 4 -115.36 140.16 95.59
N GLY A 5 -114.63 140.04 96.70
CA GLY A 5 -113.39 139.25 96.75
C GLY A 5 -113.61 137.74 96.66
N VAL A 6 -114.76 137.24 97.14
CA VAL A 6 -115.09 135.80 97.15
C VAL A 6 -115.43 135.31 95.74
N LEU A 7 -116.17 136.11 94.95
CA LEU A 7 -116.52 135.78 93.56
C LEU A 7 -115.27 135.74 92.65
N ALA A 8 -114.34 136.68 92.83
CA ALA A 8 -113.08 136.68 92.08
C ALA A 8 -112.20 135.46 92.42
N GLY A 9 -112.17 135.03 93.69
CA GLY A 9 -111.43 133.84 94.12
C GLY A 9 -111.97 132.52 93.55
N TYR A 10 -113.30 132.38 93.45
CA TYR A 10 -113.93 131.17 92.91
C TYR A 10 -113.64 130.97 91.42
N PHE A 11 -113.73 132.04 90.61
CA PHE A 11 -113.47 131.96 89.17
C PHE A 11 -112.00 131.68 88.84
N LEU A 12 -111.04 132.22 89.61
CA LEU A 12 -109.62 131.94 89.39
C LEU A 12 -109.29 130.46 89.61
N ARG A 13 -109.91 129.82 90.61
CA ARG A 13 -109.72 128.39 90.90
C ARG A 13 -110.24 127.50 89.77
N GLN A 14 -111.37 127.86 89.15
CA GLN A 14 -111.96 127.09 88.05
C GLN A 14 -111.01 127.05 86.82
N ILE A 15 -110.35 128.17 86.50
CA ILE A 15 -109.43 128.28 85.35
C ILE A 15 -108.15 127.47 85.57
N ILE A 16 -107.62 127.46 86.79
CA ILE A 16 -106.40 126.69 87.11
C ILE A 16 -106.67 125.17 87.02
N THR A 17 -107.84 124.72 87.44
CA THR A 17 -108.20 123.29 87.47
C THR A 17 -108.37 122.71 86.05
N LEU A 18 -108.94 123.49 85.11
CA LEU A 18 -109.07 123.08 83.71
C LEU A 18 -107.71 122.98 82.99
N LYS A 19 -106.75 123.86 83.33
CA LYS A 19 -105.38 123.81 82.78
C LYS A 19 -104.58 122.60 83.26
N GLN A 20 -104.85 122.12 84.48
CA GLN A 20 -104.16 120.93 85.01
C GLN A 20 -104.62 119.63 84.36
N LYS A 21 -105.93 119.49 84.02
CA LYS A 21 -106.45 118.27 83.36
C LYS A 21 -105.89 118.05 81.95
N SER A 22 -105.74 119.08 81.12
CA SER A 22 -105.26 118.88 79.75
C SER A 22 -103.77 118.50 79.66
N SER A 23 -102.95 118.89 80.65
CA SER A 23 -101.52 118.54 80.64
C SER A 23 -101.23 117.07 80.99
N LEU A 24 -102.15 116.40 81.70
CA LEU A 24 -102.02 115.00 82.12
C LEU A 24 -102.30 114.02 80.96
N GLU A 25 -103.28 114.31 80.11
CA GLU A 25 -103.59 113.46 78.94
C GLU A 25 -102.46 113.44 77.90
N VAL A 26 -101.77 114.58 77.71
CA VAL A 26 -100.63 114.68 76.80
C VAL A 26 -99.46 113.82 77.29
N LYS A 27 -99.19 113.80 78.60
CA LYS A 27 -98.12 112.96 79.19
C LYS A 27 -98.36 111.46 79.01
N ILE A 28 -99.61 110.99 79.14
CA ILE A 28 -99.94 109.56 79.02
C ILE A 28 -99.78 109.07 77.57
N LYS A 29 -100.22 109.88 76.58
CA LYS A 29 -100.05 109.53 75.15
C LYS A 29 -98.58 109.45 74.75
N GLN A 30 -97.74 110.35 75.28
CA GLN A 30 -96.31 110.35 74.99
C GLN A 30 -95.61 109.08 75.53
N GLN A 31 -95.93 108.67 76.75
CA GLN A 31 -95.36 107.45 77.35
C GLN A 31 -95.77 106.18 76.61
N LEU A 32 -97.01 106.10 76.12
CA LEU A 32 -97.48 104.96 75.32
C LEU A 32 -96.79 104.87 73.96
N LEU A 33 -96.53 106.01 73.30
CA LEU A 33 -95.81 106.05 72.04
C LEU A 33 -94.35 105.60 72.21
N ASP A 34 -93.68 106.10 73.25
CA ASP A 34 -92.30 105.72 73.61
C ASP A 34 -92.16 104.25 73.99
N ALA A 35 -93.17 103.67 74.66
CA ALA A 35 -93.20 102.25 74.95
C ALA A 35 -93.33 101.41 73.67
N LYS A 36 -94.16 101.85 72.72
CA LYS A 36 -94.40 101.13 71.46
C LYS A 36 -93.20 101.17 70.52
N THR A 37 -92.51 102.32 70.42
CA THR A 37 -91.25 102.44 69.66
C THR A 37 -90.13 101.59 70.26
N LYS A 38 -89.97 101.60 71.59
CA LYS A 38 -88.98 100.72 72.26
C LYS A 38 -89.21 99.24 71.97
N VAL A 39 -90.45 98.76 71.96
CA VAL A 39 -90.75 97.36 71.64
C VAL A 39 -90.40 97.05 70.19
N GLN A 40 -90.76 97.90 69.23
CA GLN A 40 -90.40 97.70 67.82
C GLN A 40 -88.88 97.70 67.60
N ASP A 41 -88.15 98.61 68.26
CA ASP A 41 -86.68 98.64 68.18
C ASP A 41 -86.04 97.38 68.79
N THR A 42 -86.57 96.86 69.90
CA THR A 42 -86.06 95.61 70.49
C THR A 42 -86.27 94.41 69.58
N ILE A 43 -87.43 94.32 68.91
CA ILE A 43 -87.74 93.23 67.98
C ILE A 43 -86.86 93.32 66.73
N ALA A 44 -86.70 94.53 66.16
CA ALA A 44 -85.83 94.75 65.01
C ALA A 44 -84.36 94.43 65.32
N ASN A 45 -83.89 94.80 66.50
CA ASN A 45 -82.54 94.48 66.96
C ASN A 45 -82.35 92.98 67.23
N ALA A 46 -83.37 92.29 67.76
CA ALA A 46 -83.34 90.84 67.92
C ALA A 46 -83.31 90.10 66.58
N ALA A 47 -84.10 90.54 65.59
CA ALA A 47 -84.12 89.98 64.25
C ALA A 47 -82.76 90.14 63.54
N LYS A 48 -82.17 91.35 63.59
CA LYS A 48 -80.81 91.58 63.05
C LYS A 48 -79.74 90.73 63.71
N LYS A 49 -79.81 90.52 65.04
CA LYS A 49 -78.87 89.64 65.74
C LYS A 49 -79.06 88.17 65.32
N ALA A 50 -80.28 87.70 65.16
CA ALA A 50 -80.57 86.33 64.73
C ALA A 50 -80.06 86.06 63.29
N GLU A 51 -80.26 87.01 62.38
CA GLU A 51 -79.79 86.92 61.00
C GLU A 51 -78.25 86.90 60.94
N SER A 52 -77.59 87.77 61.71
CA SER A 52 -76.12 87.77 61.82
C SER A 52 -75.55 86.46 62.40
N ILE A 53 -76.23 85.85 63.37
CA ILE A 53 -75.82 84.55 63.94
C ILE A 53 -75.97 83.43 62.90
N LEU A 54 -77.08 83.41 62.15
CA LEU A 54 -77.31 82.42 61.10
C LEU A 54 -76.31 82.54 59.95
N GLU A 55 -75.96 83.77 59.56
CA GLU A 55 -74.97 84.01 58.51
C GLU A 55 -73.58 83.54 58.95
N LYS A 56 -73.15 83.87 60.18
CA LYS A 56 -71.90 83.37 60.75
C LYS A 56 -71.86 81.84 60.85
N ALA A 57 -72.95 81.21 61.30
CA ALA A 57 -73.03 79.75 61.39
C ALA A 57 -72.93 79.07 60.01
N LYS A 58 -73.54 79.67 58.97
CA LYS A 58 -73.42 79.17 57.58
C LYS A 58 -72.01 79.34 57.03
N GLU A 59 -71.35 80.46 57.32
CA GLU A 59 -69.95 80.67 56.93
C GLU A 59 -69.03 79.66 57.62
N GLU A 60 -69.14 79.49 58.93
CA GLU A 60 -68.38 78.49 59.70
C GLU A 60 -68.62 77.06 59.18
N GLN A 61 -69.86 76.70 58.86
CA GLN A 61 -70.18 75.38 58.31
C GLN A 61 -69.53 75.18 56.93
N LYS A 62 -69.61 76.19 56.05
CA LYS A 62 -69.01 76.13 54.72
C LYS A 62 -67.48 76.04 54.79
N GLU A 63 -66.87 76.71 55.77
CA GLU A 63 -65.44 76.64 56.01
C GLU A 63 -65.03 75.26 56.54
N ARG A 64 -65.82 74.68 57.45
CA ARG A 64 -65.62 73.33 57.96
C ARG A 64 -65.77 72.26 56.88
N GLU A 65 -66.76 72.37 56.00
CA GLU A 65 -66.93 71.47 54.84
C GLU A 65 -65.74 71.54 53.88
N LYS A 66 -65.21 72.74 53.63
CA LYS A 66 -63.98 72.90 52.82
C LYS A 66 -62.76 72.24 53.49
N GLN A 67 -62.62 72.37 54.80
CA GLN A 67 -61.53 71.73 55.54
C GLN A 67 -61.64 70.20 55.52
N ILE A 68 -62.84 69.66 55.65
CA ILE A 68 -63.09 68.21 55.57
C ILE A 68 -62.73 67.69 54.17
N ARG A 69 -63.23 68.32 53.10
CA ARG A 69 -62.89 67.91 51.72
C ARG A 69 -61.39 67.94 51.45
N LYS A 70 -60.68 68.98 51.89
CA LYS A 70 -59.21 69.04 51.78
C LYS A 70 -58.52 67.90 52.53
N THR A 71 -59.08 67.47 53.65
CA THR A 71 -58.52 66.37 54.45
C THR A 71 -58.81 65.02 53.78
N GLU A 72 -60.00 64.83 53.24
CA GLU A 72 -60.38 63.64 52.46
C GLU A 72 -59.50 63.49 51.21
N GLU A 73 -59.31 64.56 50.43
CA GLU A 73 -58.41 64.55 49.27
C GLU A 73 -56.97 64.19 49.66
N ARG A 74 -56.48 64.74 50.80
CA ARG A 74 -55.14 64.42 51.31
C ARG A 74 -55.02 62.98 51.79
N LEU A 75 -56.08 62.43 52.40
CA LEU A 75 -56.12 61.03 52.85
C LEU A 75 -56.17 60.09 51.66
N GLY A 76 -57.02 60.34 50.66
CA GLY A 76 -57.09 59.55 49.43
C GLY A 76 -55.75 59.52 48.69
N HIS A 77 -55.09 60.67 48.55
CA HIS A 77 -53.75 60.70 47.93
C HIS A 77 -52.70 59.93 48.75
N ARG A 78 -52.83 59.89 50.08
CA ARG A 78 -51.93 59.12 50.94
C ARG A 78 -52.20 57.62 50.83
N GLU A 79 -53.46 57.20 50.71
CA GLU A 79 -53.85 55.81 50.48
C GLU A 79 -53.31 55.31 49.15
N GLU A 80 -53.52 56.04 48.05
CA GLU A 80 -52.95 55.68 46.73
C GLU A 80 -51.42 55.53 46.78
N LEU A 81 -50.73 56.39 47.54
CA LEU A 81 -49.27 56.32 47.68
C LEU A 81 -48.82 55.15 48.57
N MET A 82 -49.63 54.74 49.55
CA MET A 82 -49.37 53.54 50.35
C MET A 82 -49.61 52.27 49.54
N GLU A 83 -50.69 52.19 48.75
CA GLU A 83 -50.97 51.06 47.86
C GLU A 83 -49.86 50.86 46.85
N LYS A 84 -49.41 51.93 46.17
CA LYS A 84 -48.26 51.86 45.26
C LYS A 84 -46.99 51.36 45.94
N ARG A 85 -46.69 51.86 47.15
CA ARG A 85 -45.53 51.38 47.92
C ARG A 85 -45.66 49.91 48.31
N GLN A 86 -46.87 49.44 48.60
CA GLN A 86 -47.10 48.05 48.93
C GLN A 86 -46.88 47.16 47.71
N GLU A 87 -47.41 47.53 46.54
CA GLU A 87 -47.14 46.81 45.29
C GLU A 87 -45.65 46.77 44.94
N ASP A 88 -44.94 47.89 45.10
CA ASP A 88 -43.50 47.97 44.84
C ASP A 88 -42.70 47.08 45.80
N LEU A 89 -43.10 47.01 47.07
CA LEU A 89 -42.48 46.12 48.07
C LEU A 89 -42.76 44.65 47.79
N GLU A 90 -43.97 44.30 47.34
CA GLU A 90 -44.34 42.94 46.98
C GLU A 90 -43.53 42.47 45.76
N LYS A 91 -43.46 43.28 44.70
CA LYS A 91 -42.60 43.04 43.53
C LYS A 91 -41.13 42.91 43.91
N GLY A 92 -40.63 43.81 44.76
CA GLY A 92 -39.26 43.77 45.25
C GLY A 92 -38.94 42.49 46.04
N ASN A 93 -39.90 41.98 46.81
CA ASN A 93 -39.75 40.73 47.55
C ASN A 93 -39.75 39.49 46.65
N GLU A 94 -40.57 39.48 45.61
CA GLU A 94 -40.58 38.39 44.61
C GLU A 94 -39.26 38.34 43.83
N ASP A 95 -38.80 39.49 43.33
CA ASP A 95 -37.49 39.63 42.66
C ASP A 95 -36.34 39.18 43.57
N LEU A 96 -36.38 39.55 44.86
CA LEU A 96 -35.37 39.17 45.83
C LEU A 96 -35.37 37.65 46.05
N LYS A 97 -36.53 37.02 46.18
CA LYS A 97 -36.64 35.54 46.31
C LYS A 97 -36.08 34.83 45.07
N GLU A 98 -36.39 35.31 43.87
CA GLU A 98 -35.86 34.71 42.64
C GLU A 98 -34.33 34.84 42.57
N ARG A 99 -33.78 36.01 42.95
CA ARG A 99 -32.33 36.21 43.02
C ARG A 99 -31.66 35.30 44.04
N VAL A 100 -32.26 35.12 45.21
CA VAL A 100 -31.72 34.21 46.25
C VAL A 100 -31.67 32.76 45.75
N GLU A 101 -32.74 32.28 45.09
CA GLU A 101 -32.75 30.94 44.49
C GLU A 101 -31.70 30.79 43.37
N LYS A 102 -31.53 31.79 42.50
CA LYS A 102 -30.48 31.81 41.47
C LYS A 102 -29.08 31.75 42.10
N VAL A 103 -28.83 32.55 43.14
CA VAL A 103 -27.54 32.55 43.85
C VAL A 103 -27.29 31.21 44.53
N ARG A 104 -28.32 30.58 45.12
CA ARG A 104 -28.18 29.25 45.74
C ARG A 104 -27.78 28.18 44.72
N LYS A 105 -28.47 28.14 43.57
CA LYS A 105 -28.12 27.22 42.46
C LYS A 105 -26.72 27.48 41.92
N LEU A 106 -26.33 28.75 41.76
CA LEU A 106 -24.98 29.10 41.33
C LEU A 106 -23.93 28.63 42.35
N LYS A 107 -24.21 28.77 43.65
CA LYS A 107 -23.31 28.29 44.71
C LYS A 107 -23.16 26.76 44.68
N GLU A 108 -24.26 26.02 44.58
CA GLU A 108 -24.25 24.55 44.46
C GLU A 108 -23.46 24.10 43.20
N ASN A 109 -23.60 24.81 42.08
CA ASN A 109 -22.83 24.54 40.86
C ASN A 109 -21.33 24.88 41.02
N ILE A 110 -20.99 25.97 41.71
CA ILE A 110 -19.59 26.33 41.97
C ILE A 110 -18.93 25.30 42.88
N GLU A 111 -19.60 24.87 43.95
CA GLU A 111 -19.07 23.84 44.87
C GLU A 111 -18.85 22.50 44.17
N SER A 112 -19.78 22.07 43.31
CA SER A 112 -19.61 20.84 42.51
C SER A 112 -18.48 20.96 41.47
N LEU A 113 -18.33 22.12 40.83
CA LEU A 113 -17.22 22.39 39.91
C LEU A 113 -15.87 22.44 40.64
N GLU A 114 -15.80 23.01 41.85
CA GLU A 114 -14.59 23.00 42.66
C GLU A 114 -14.18 21.59 43.06
N GLU A 115 -15.13 20.75 43.48
CA GLU A 115 -14.83 19.35 43.83
C GLU A 115 -14.37 18.55 42.61
N ALA A 116 -15.03 18.71 41.45
CA ALA A 116 -14.60 18.08 40.20
C ALA A 116 -13.20 18.54 39.78
N LYS A 117 -12.93 19.84 39.90
CA LYS A 117 -11.61 20.42 39.60
C LYS A 117 -10.54 19.94 40.59
N ARG A 118 -10.87 19.78 41.89
CA ARG A 118 -9.95 19.22 42.88
C ARG A 118 -9.59 17.77 42.53
N GLN A 119 -10.58 16.95 42.16
CA GLN A 119 -10.35 15.56 41.73
C GLN A 119 -9.53 15.45 40.44
N GLU A 120 -9.77 16.32 39.46
CA GLU A 120 -8.93 16.43 38.26
C GLU A 120 -7.50 16.85 38.60
N LEU A 121 -7.32 17.86 39.46
CA LEU A 121 -6.00 18.33 39.90
C LEU A 121 -5.26 17.27 40.72
N GLU A 122 -5.94 16.52 41.59
CA GLU A 122 -5.36 15.38 42.33
C GLU A 122 -4.89 14.27 41.38
N LYS A 123 -5.67 13.97 40.32
CA LYS A 123 -5.26 13.01 39.27
C LYS A 123 -4.07 13.51 38.47
N VAL A 124 -4.05 14.79 38.09
CA VAL A 124 -2.96 15.40 37.31
C VAL A 124 -1.70 15.56 38.16
N ALA A 125 -1.81 15.93 39.43
CA ALA A 125 -0.69 16.07 40.36
C ALA A 125 -0.05 14.74 40.74
N SER A 126 -0.75 13.62 40.56
CA SER A 126 -0.23 12.26 40.80
C SER A 126 0.52 11.67 39.61
N LEU A 127 0.52 12.33 38.44
CA LEU A 127 1.21 11.88 37.24
C LEU A 127 2.56 12.57 37.10
N SER A 128 3.59 11.80 36.78
CA SER A 128 4.85 12.34 36.28
C SER A 128 4.68 12.88 34.84
N GLU A 129 5.59 13.74 34.39
CA GLU A 129 5.56 14.30 33.03
C GLU A 129 5.49 13.22 31.93
N ASN A 130 6.20 12.11 32.11
CA ASN A 130 6.20 10.99 31.18
C ASN A 130 4.87 10.24 31.17
N GLU A 131 4.27 9.99 32.34
CA GLU A 131 2.96 9.31 32.45
C GLU A 131 1.83 10.18 31.89
N ALA A 132 1.87 11.50 32.11
CA ALA A 132 0.92 12.42 31.52
C ALA A 132 1.01 12.45 29.99
N LYS A 133 2.24 12.39 29.46
CA LYS A 133 2.51 12.32 28.01
C LYS A 133 2.03 11.00 27.40
N GLU A 134 2.30 9.86 28.03
CA GLU A 134 1.79 8.55 27.57
C GLU A 134 0.27 8.52 27.55
N LYS A 135 -0.38 8.97 28.62
CA LYS A 135 -1.85 8.98 28.72
C LYS A 135 -2.50 9.93 27.71
N LEU A 136 -1.82 11.03 27.39
CA LEU A 136 -2.23 11.93 26.30
C LEU A 136 -2.12 11.23 24.94
N PHE A 137 -1.01 10.54 24.65
CA PHE A 137 -0.86 9.77 23.42
C PHE A 137 -1.92 8.67 23.32
N GLU A 138 -2.18 7.92 24.39
CA GLU A 138 -3.17 6.86 24.39
C GLU A 138 -4.59 7.38 24.12
N ASN A 139 -4.95 8.55 24.68
CA ASN A 139 -6.22 9.19 24.41
C ASN A 139 -6.32 9.74 22.98
N ILE A 140 -5.23 10.28 22.44
CA ILE A 140 -5.17 10.73 21.04
C ILE A 140 -5.29 9.53 20.10
N GLU A 141 -4.59 8.43 20.37
CA GLU A 141 -4.66 7.20 19.59
C GLU A 141 -6.07 6.63 19.57
N LYS A 142 -6.75 6.54 20.72
CA LYS A 142 -8.16 6.07 20.79
C LYS A 142 -9.12 7.01 20.06
N ARG A 143 -8.90 8.33 20.13
CA ARG A 143 -9.79 9.32 19.51
C ARG A 143 -9.62 9.40 18.00
N TYR A 144 -8.41 9.15 17.50
CA TYR A 144 -8.03 9.31 16.10
C TYR A 144 -7.60 7.99 15.46
N GLU A 145 -8.03 6.85 16.00
CA GLU A 145 -7.62 5.51 15.53
C GLU A 145 -7.82 5.34 14.03
N ALA A 146 -9.01 5.71 13.51
CA ALA A 146 -9.32 5.64 12.09
C ALA A 146 -8.42 6.55 11.24
N ASP A 147 -8.12 7.76 11.72
CA ASP A 147 -7.26 8.73 11.02
C ASP A 147 -5.79 8.27 11.01
N LEU A 148 -5.33 7.66 12.11
CA LEU A 148 -3.99 7.09 12.23
C LEU A 148 -3.81 5.89 11.30
N VAL A 149 -4.79 4.96 11.25
CA VAL A 149 -4.77 3.83 10.32
C VAL A 149 -4.75 4.32 8.87
N ALA A 150 -5.62 5.28 8.51
CA ALA A 150 -5.63 5.86 7.17
C ALA A 150 -4.31 6.56 6.82
N ARG A 151 -3.65 7.20 7.81
CA ARG A 151 -2.36 7.85 7.61
C ARG A 151 -1.21 6.84 7.47
N ILE A 152 -1.22 5.75 8.24
CA ILE A 152 -0.27 4.65 8.10
C ILE A 152 -0.39 4.03 6.71
N GLN A 153 -1.60 3.69 6.26
CA GLN A 153 -1.82 3.12 4.93
C GLN A 153 -1.37 4.07 3.80
N LYS A 154 -1.66 5.37 3.92
CA LYS A 154 -1.16 6.37 2.95
C LYS A 154 0.36 6.43 2.93
N MET A 155 0.99 6.38 4.10
CA MET A 155 2.44 6.42 4.24
C MET A 155 3.09 5.14 3.69
N GLU A 156 2.51 3.96 3.96
CA GLU A 156 2.94 2.68 3.37
C GLU A 156 2.83 2.72 1.85
N THR A 157 1.70 3.19 1.30
CA THR A 157 1.49 3.28 -0.15
C THR A 157 2.48 4.26 -0.80
N TYR A 158 2.70 5.42 -0.18
CA TYR A 158 3.68 6.40 -0.64
C TYR A 158 5.10 5.84 -0.60
N ASN A 159 5.48 5.20 0.52
CA ASN A 159 6.78 4.57 0.68
C ASN A 159 7.00 3.45 -0.35
N GLN A 160 5.98 2.63 -0.59
CA GLN A 160 6.01 1.58 -1.62
C GLN A 160 6.26 2.18 -3.01
N SER A 161 5.56 3.27 -3.35
CA SER A 161 5.75 3.96 -4.63
C SER A 161 7.14 4.57 -4.79
N GLU A 162 7.73 5.11 -3.72
CA GLU A 162 9.10 5.64 -3.73
C GLU A 162 10.14 4.51 -3.83
N ILE A 163 9.92 3.38 -3.16
CA ILE A 163 10.77 2.19 -3.28
C ILE A 163 10.75 1.66 -4.72
N GLU A 164 9.55 1.54 -5.32
CA GLU A 164 9.40 1.10 -6.71
C GLU A 164 10.05 2.08 -7.70
N ARG A 165 9.98 3.39 -7.43
CA ARG A 165 10.65 4.40 -8.25
C ARG A 165 12.17 4.23 -8.18
N ARG A 166 12.71 4.10 -6.96
CA ARG A 166 14.16 3.93 -6.75
C ARG A 166 14.68 2.60 -7.31
N ALA A 167 13.92 1.52 -7.17
CA ALA A 167 14.24 0.23 -7.79
C ALA A 167 14.29 0.34 -9.31
N ARG A 168 13.33 1.03 -9.93
CA ARG A 168 13.34 1.29 -11.39
C ARG A 168 14.55 2.13 -11.81
N GLU A 169 14.94 3.13 -11.03
CA GLU A 169 16.13 3.95 -11.32
C GLU A 169 17.43 3.12 -11.30
N VAL A 170 17.59 2.26 -10.28
CA VAL A 170 18.74 1.34 -10.18
C VAL A 170 18.76 0.37 -11.36
N LEU A 171 17.63 -0.29 -11.66
CA LEU A 171 17.52 -1.23 -12.77
C LEU A 171 17.77 -0.54 -14.12
N ALA A 172 17.20 0.64 -14.35
CA ALA A 172 17.41 1.40 -15.58
C ALA A 172 18.89 1.79 -15.75
N GLY A 173 19.56 2.23 -14.69
CA GLY A 173 20.99 2.55 -14.72
C GLY A 173 21.86 1.33 -15.03
N VAL A 174 21.52 0.16 -14.47
CA VAL A 174 22.22 -1.11 -14.75
C VAL A 174 22.01 -1.54 -16.20
N ILE A 175 20.77 -1.52 -16.69
CA ILE A 175 20.43 -1.90 -18.08
C ILE A 175 21.11 -0.96 -19.08
N GLN A 176 21.07 0.35 -18.84
CA GLN A 176 21.69 1.35 -19.73
C GLN A 176 23.20 1.13 -19.88
N ARG A 177 23.90 0.80 -18.79
CA ARG A 177 25.35 0.55 -18.82
C ARG A 177 25.73 -0.72 -19.57
N LEU A 178 24.80 -1.66 -19.72
CA LEU A 178 25.02 -2.99 -20.28
C LEU A 178 24.26 -3.22 -21.59
N ALA A 179 23.79 -2.15 -22.23
CA ALA A 179 23.17 -2.17 -23.55
C ALA A 179 24.21 -2.44 -24.66
N SER A 180 24.93 -3.55 -24.59
CA SER A 180 25.65 -4.12 -25.72
C SER A 180 24.76 -5.14 -26.43
N SER A 181 24.80 -5.14 -27.76
CA SER A 181 24.02 -6.04 -28.61
C SER A 181 24.69 -7.41 -28.70
N THR A 182 24.22 -8.39 -27.94
CA THR A 182 24.51 -9.80 -28.20
C THR A 182 23.47 -10.33 -29.19
N ALA A 183 23.91 -10.58 -30.42
CA ALA A 183 23.07 -11.23 -31.42
C ALA A 183 22.75 -12.67 -30.98
N SER A 184 21.52 -13.12 -31.19
CA SER A 184 21.15 -14.52 -30.98
C SER A 184 21.99 -15.40 -31.92
N GLU A 185 22.69 -16.38 -31.35
CA GLU A 185 23.51 -17.31 -32.11
C GLU A 185 22.64 -18.47 -32.61
N ILE A 186 22.83 -18.85 -33.87
CA ILE A 186 22.05 -19.90 -34.54
C ILE A 186 22.46 -21.26 -33.96
N THR A 187 21.49 -22.06 -33.52
CA THR A 187 21.68 -23.35 -32.83
C THR A 187 22.09 -24.51 -33.75
N THR A 188 22.09 -24.30 -35.06
CA THR A 188 22.51 -25.29 -36.05
C THR A 188 23.95 -25.05 -36.49
N THR A 189 24.81 -26.06 -36.33
CA THR A 189 26.17 -26.04 -36.86
C THR A 189 26.14 -26.59 -38.29
N SER A 190 26.16 -25.69 -39.27
CA SER A 190 26.35 -26.04 -40.67
C SER A 190 27.79 -25.80 -41.09
N VAL A 191 28.32 -26.71 -41.91
CA VAL A 191 29.62 -26.55 -42.58
C VAL A 191 29.35 -26.23 -44.04
N ALA A 192 29.90 -25.12 -44.53
CA ALA A 192 29.80 -24.73 -45.92
C ALA A 192 30.69 -25.64 -46.79
N ILE A 193 30.15 -26.13 -47.90
CA ILE A 193 30.86 -27.03 -48.80
C ILE A 193 31.12 -26.31 -50.12
N PRO A 194 32.38 -26.27 -50.60
CA PRO A 194 32.73 -25.55 -51.82
C PRO A 194 32.15 -26.14 -53.11
N SER A 195 31.91 -27.46 -53.16
CA SER A 195 31.38 -28.15 -54.34
C SER A 195 30.76 -29.51 -54.00
N ASP A 196 29.85 -29.99 -54.87
CA ASP A 196 29.25 -31.32 -54.74
C ASP A 196 30.26 -32.47 -54.87
N ASP A 197 31.40 -32.24 -55.54
CA ASP A 197 32.50 -33.21 -55.58
C ASP A 197 33.09 -33.47 -54.19
N ILE A 198 33.20 -32.42 -53.36
CA ILE A 198 33.65 -32.52 -51.98
C ILE A 198 32.57 -33.20 -51.14
N LYS A 199 31.28 -32.88 -51.36
CA LYS A 199 30.15 -33.56 -50.73
C LYS A 199 30.20 -35.08 -50.99
N GLY A 200 30.45 -35.49 -52.23
CA GLY A 200 30.63 -36.90 -52.62
C GLY A 200 31.82 -37.59 -51.94
N LYS A 201 32.94 -36.87 -51.75
CA LYS A 201 34.10 -37.39 -51.01
C LYS A 201 33.84 -37.50 -49.50
N ILE A 202 33.07 -36.60 -48.91
CA ILE A 202 32.65 -36.66 -47.50
C ILE A 202 31.77 -37.88 -47.24
N ILE A 203 30.83 -38.18 -48.15
CA ILE A 203 30.01 -39.40 -48.08
C ILE A 203 30.91 -40.65 -48.27
N GLY A 204 31.72 -40.64 -49.33
CA GLY A 204 32.55 -41.78 -49.74
C GLY A 204 31.73 -42.92 -50.36
N LYS A 205 32.41 -43.90 -50.97
CA LYS A 205 31.74 -45.08 -51.55
C LYS A 205 30.98 -45.82 -50.43
N GLU A 206 29.68 -46.06 -50.65
CA GLU A 206 28.77 -46.73 -49.69
C GLU A 206 28.66 -46.03 -48.32
N GLY A 207 28.95 -44.73 -48.23
CA GLY A 207 28.92 -44.01 -46.96
C GLY A 207 30.08 -44.37 -46.02
N ARG A 208 31.17 -44.95 -46.52
CA ARG A 208 32.30 -45.36 -45.68
C ARG A 208 32.95 -44.20 -44.93
N ASN A 209 33.07 -43.03 -45.57
CA ASN A 209 33.76 -41.88 -45.00
C ASN A 209 32.87 -41.16 -43.99
N ILE A 210 31.58 -40.98 -44.30
CA ILE A 210 30.64 -40.36 -43.36
C ILE A 210 30.51 -41.20 -42.09
N ARG A 211 30.39 -42.53 -42.20
CA ARG A 211 30.37 -43.44 -41.03
C ARG A 211 31.66 -43.39 -40.22
N ALA A 212 32.81 -43.15 -40.86
CA ALA A 212 34.08 -42.99 -40.16
C ALA A 212 34.14 -41.67 -39.37
N ILE A 213 33.60 -40.57 -39.93
CA ILE A 213 33.49 -39.28 -39.25
C ILE A 213 32.52 -39.39 -38.07
N GLU A 214 31.35 -39.97 -38.29
CA GLU A 214 30.33 -40.19 -37.27
C GLU A 214 30.87 -41.02 -36.10
N ARG A 215 31.60 -42.10 -36.40
CA ARG A 215 32.23 -42.96 -35.38
C ARG A 215 33.37 -42.26 -34.64
N ALA A 216 34.25 -41.56 -35.36
CA ALA A 216 35.43 -40.94 -34.76
C ALA A 216 35.08 -39.72 -33.89
N ALA A 217 34.14 -38.89 -34.35
CA ALA A 217 33.71 -37.68 -33.64
C ALA A 217 32.49 -37.91 -32.72
N GLY A 218 31.77 -39.02 -32.87
CA GLY A 218 30.57 -39.33 -32.07
C GLY A 218 29.40 -38.40 -32.38
N VAL A 219 29.17 -38.12 -33.65
CA VAL A 219 28.12 -37.22 -34.16
C VAL A 219 27.32 -37.92 -35.28
N GLU A 220 26.17 -37.37 -35.66
CA GLU A 220 25.43 -37.72 -36.87
C GLU A 220 25.63 -36.62 -37.92
N VAL A 221 25.99 -37.02 -39.14
CA VAL A 221 26.22 -36.07 -40.22
C VAL A 221 25.05 -36.17 -41.20
N ILE A 222 24.18 -35.15 -41.19
CA ILE A 222 22.99 -35.11 -42.03
C ILE A 222 23.37 -34.45 -43.35
N VAL A 223 23.29 -35.24 -44.41
CA VAL A 223 23.49 -34.78 -45.79
C VAL A 223 22.13 -34.72 -46.46
N ASP A 224 21.60 -33.51 -46.63
CA ASP A 224 20.33 -33.25 -47.31
C ASP A 224 20.55 -32.84 -48.78
N ASP A 225 19.49 -32.74 -49.57
CA ASP A 225 19.51 -32.28 -50.97
C ASP A 225 19.84 -30.79 -51.10
N THR A 226 19.92 -30.07 -49.97
CA THR A 226 20.35 -28.67 -49.93
C THR A 226 21.78 -28.52 -50.48
N PRO A 227 21.99 -27.71 -51.54
CA PRO A 227 23.31 -27.46 -52.10
C PRO A 227 24.21 -26.68 -51.13
N GLY A 228 25.50 -27.00 -51.11
CA GLY A 228 26.52 -26.16 -50.46
C GLY A 228 26.61 -26.22 -48.93
N SER A 229 25.89 -27.12 -48.24
CA SER A 229 26.07 -27.31 -46.79
C SER A 229 25.82 -28.74 -46.31
N ILE A 230 26.47 -29.09 -45.20
CA ILE A 230 26.19 -30.29 -44.39
C ILE A 230 25.82 -29.85 -42.97
N VAL A 231 24.85 -30.53 -42.37
CA VAL A 231 24.40 -30.27 -41.01
C VAL A 231 24.97 -31.32 -40.07
N ILE A 232 25.56 -30.88 -38.96
CA ILE A 232 26.09 -31.77 -37.92
C ILE A 232 25.10 -31.80 -36.75
N SER A 233 24.61 -32.98 -36.43
CA SER A 233 23.72 -33.23 -35.31
C SER A 233 24.45 -34.00 -34.21
N ALA A 234 24.44 -33.46 -32.99
CA ALA A 234 24.97 -34.13 -31.80
C ALA A 234 24.39 -33.47 -30.54
N PHE A 235 24.08 -34.26 -29.52
CA PHE A 235 23.60 -33.77 -28.22
C PHE A 235 24.68 -32.97 -27.47
N ASP A 236 25.91 -33.48 -27.49
CA ASP A 236 27.07 -32.80 -26.94
C ASP A 236 27.57 -31.71 -27.90
N PRO A 237 27.51 -30.41 -27.52
CA PRO A 237 27.98 -29.33 -28.38
C PRO A 237 29.48 -29.39 -28.65
N ILE A 238 30.28 -29.98 -27.76
CA ILE A 238 31.72 -30.10 -27.92
C ILE A 238 32.02 -31.09 -29.05
N ARG A 239 31.35 -32.25 -29.07
CA ARG A 239 31.47 -33.22 -30.17
C ARG A 239 31.05 -32.61 -31.50
N ARG A 240 29.98 -31.82 -31.50
CA ARG A 240 29.52 -31.09 -32.69
C ARG A 240 30.60 -30.14 -33.22
N GLN A 241 31.26 -29.40 -32.33
CA GLN A 241 32.33 -28.48 -32.71
C GLN A 241 33.59 -29.21 -33.18
N VAL A 242 33.97 -30.31 -32.52
CA VAL A 242 35.09 -31.16 -32.95
C VAL A 242 34.85 -31.69 -34.36
N ALA A 243 33.64 -32.19 -34.64
CA ALA A 243 33.27 -32.64 -35.98
C ALA A 243 33.31 -31.50 -37.02
N LYS A 244 32.88 -30.28 -36.63
CA LYS A 244 32.91 -29.09 -37.49
C LYS A 244 34.34 -28.75 -37.92
N ILE A 245 35.24 -28.57 -36.96
CA ILE A 245 36.66 -28.24 -37.22
C ILE A 245 37.34 -29.37 -37.99
N ALA A 246 37.06 -30.63 -37.63
CA ALA A 246 37.59 -31.77 -38.36
C ALA A 246 37.13 -31.79 -39.83
N LEU A 247 35.86 -31.50 -40.10
CA LEU A 247 35.33 -31.39 -41.46
C LEU A 247 35.95 -30.21 -42.23
N GLU A 248 36.08 -29.04 -41.62
CA GLU A 248 36.74 -27.87 -42.24
C GLU A 248 38.18 -28.19 -42.64
N HIS A 249 38.95 -28.85 -41.76
CA HIS A 249 40.31 -29.31 -42.06
C HIS A 249 40.36 -30.37 -43.17
N LEU A 250 39.45 -31.33 -43.15
CA LEU A 250 39.37 -32.37 -44.18
C LEU A 250 38.98 -31.80 -45.56
N ILE A 251 38.13 -30.76 -45.59
CA ILE A 251 37.75 -30.04 -46.81
C ILE A 251 38.97 -29.29 -47.38
N LEU A 252 39.74 -28.61 -46.52
CA LEU A 252 40.95 -27.89 -46.91
C LEU A 252 42.06 -28.84 -47.42
N ASP A 253 42.25 -29.98 -46.77
CA ASP A 253 43.24 -31.02 -47.16
C ASP A 253 42.80 -31.77 -48.43
N GLY A 254 41.49 -31.83 -48.72
CA GLY A 254 40.92 -32.47 -49.91
C GLY A 254 41.04 -34.00 -49.97
N ARG A 255 41.67 -34.62 -48.95
CA ARG A 255 41.89 -36.06 -48.78
C ARG A 255 41.02 -36.60 -47.65
N ILE A 256 39.90 -37.19 -48.02
CA ILE A 256 38.93 -37.73 -47.06
C ILE A 256 38.97 -39.25 -47.11
N GLN A 257 39.74 -39.85 -46.19
CA GLN A 257 39.91 -41.31 -46.03
C GLN A 257 39.82 -41.67 -44.54
N PRO A 258 39.36 -42.87 -44.15
CA PRO A 258 39.12 -43.21 -42.74
C PRO A 258 40.31 -42.96 -41.81
N ALA A 259 41.53 -43.36 -42.18
CA ALA A 259 42.72 -43.15 -41.36
C ALA A 259 43.04 -41.66 -41.15
N ARG A 260 42.81 -40.83 -42.17
CA ARG A 260 43.01 -39.38 -42.09
C ARG A 260 41.90 -38.71 -41.29
N ILE A 261 40.67 -39.21 -41.40
CA ILE A 261 39.53 -38.74 -40.61
C ILE A 261 39.83 -38.91 -39.11
N GLU A 262 40.29 -40.10 -38.70
CA GLU A 262 40.64 -40.36 -37.30
C GLU A 262 41.75 -39.43 -36.79
N GLU A 263 42.81 -39.24 -37.58
CA GLU A 263 43.90 -38.32 -37.24
C GLU A 263 43.43 -36.86 -37.12
N THR A 264 42.62 -36.39 -38.07
CA THR A 264 42.14 -35.00 -38.09
C THR A 264 41.14 -34.74 -36.97
N VAL A 265 40.29 -35.72 -36.62
CA VAL A 265 39.39 -35.62 -35.46
C VAL A 265 40.18 -35.49 -34.17
N GLU A 266 41.27 -36.25 -33.99
CA GLU A 266 42.10 -36.14 -32.80
C GLU A 266 42.80 -34.78 -32.70
N LYS A 267 43.27 -34.23 -33.82
CA LYS A 267 43.80 -32.85 -33.86
C LYS A 267 42.72 -31.82 -33.51
N ALA A 268 41.52 -31.97 -34.04
CA ALA A 268 40.39 -31.09 -33.76
C ALA A 268 40.00 -31.13 -32.27
N LYS A 269 40.06 -32.29 -31.59
CA LYS A 269 39.85 -32.37 -30.14
C LYS A 269 40.83 -31.49 -29.36
N ASN A 270 42.13 -31.60 -29.67
CA ASN A 270 43.17 -30.81 -29.00
C ASN A 270 42.98 -29.30 -29.22
N GLU A 271 42.54 -28.92 -30.42
CA GLU A 271 42.23 -27.53 -30.75
C GLU A 271 41.01 -27.01 -29.98
N VAL A 272 39.93 -27.79 -29.94
CA VAL A 272 38.74 -27.44 -29.15
C VAL A 272 39.07 -27.32 -27.67
N GLU A 273 39.89 -28.21 -27.11
CA GLU A 273 40.33 -28.13 -25.72
C GLU A 273 41.13 -26.85 -25.44
N LYS A 274 41.98 -26.43 -26.38
CA LYS A 274 42.70 -25.15 -26.28
C LYS A 274 41.73 -23.97 -26.29
N ILE A 275 40.73 -23.97 -27.18
CA ILE A 275 39.70 -22.92 -27.23
C ILE A 275 38.90 -22.87 -25.91
N ILE A 276 38.53 -24.03 -25.35
CA ILE A 276 37.83 -24.12 -24.05
C ILE A 276 38.65 -23.43 -22.97
N LYS A 277 39.94 -23.75 -22.88
CA LYS A 277 40.83 -23.17 -21.87
C LYS A 277 40.94 -21.65 -22.02
N GLU A 278 41.21 -21.18 -23.24
CA GLU A 278 41.33 -19.74 -23.54
C GLU A 278 40.01 -18.99 -23.25
N ALA A 279 38.86 -19.58 -23.59
CA ALA A 279 37.55 -18.99 -23.32
C ALA A 279 37.24 -18.88 -21.81
N GLY A 280 37.58 -19.90 -21.02
CA GLY A 280 37.41 -19.86 -19.57
C GLY A 280 38.29 -18.80 -18.90
N GLU A 281 39.57 -18.71 -19.30
CA GLU A 281 40.50 -17.67 -18.83
C GLU A 281 40.01 -16.26 -19.21
N ALA A 282 39.58 -16.07 -20.47
CA ALA A 282 39.04 -14.79 -20.93
C ALA A 282 37.78 -14.38 -20.17
N ALA A 283 36.85 -15.32 -19.92
CA ALA A 283 35.60 -15.05 -19.21
C ALA A 283 35.82 -14.56 -17.77
N THR A 284 36.75 -15.19 -17.05
CA THR A 284 37.07 -14.79 -15.67
C THR A 284 37.79 -13.45 -15.60
N TYR A 285 38.67 -13.17 -16.56
CA TYR A 285 39.33 -11.88 -16.70
C TYR A 285 38.31 -10.76 -17.00
N GLU A 286 37.38 -11.00 -17.94
CA GLU A 286 36.33 -10.05 -18.31
C GLU A 286 35.39 -9.77 -17.12
N ALA A 287 34.90 -10.81 -16.44
CA ALA A 287 34.04 -10.67 -15.26
C ALA A 287 34.76 -10.01 -14.06
N GLY A 288 36.10 -10.03 -14.05
CA GLY A 288 36.93 -9.57 -12.94
C GLY A 288 36.84 -10.49 -11.72
N VAL A 289 36.76 -11.81 -11.97
CA VAL A 289 36.68 -12.85 -10.94
C VAL A 289 37.96 -13.67 -10.98
N PHE A 290 38.75 -13.62 -9.92
CA PHE A 290 40.05 -14.31 -9.83
C PHE A 290 40.02 -15.46 -8.82
N ASP A 291 41.15 -16.16 -8.69
CA ASP A 291 41.35 -17.30 -7.79
C ASP A 291 40.34 -18.43 -8.02
N ILE A 292 40.43 -19.04 -9.19
CA ILE A 292 39.57 -20.16 -9.63
C ILE A 292 40.48 -21.35 -9.97
N ASP A 293 40.08 -22.55 -9.55
CA ASP A 293 40.79 -23.78 -9.89
C ASP A 293 40.87 -23.98 -11.42
N PRO A 294 42.02 -24.38 -11.98
CA PRO A 294 42.18 -24.61 -13.42
C PRO A 294 41.16 -25.58 -14.05
N HIS A 295 40.69 -26.58 -13.32
CA HIS A 295 39.67 -27.51 -13.82
C HIS A 295 38.28 -26.88 -13.81
N LEU A 296 37.99 -26.01 -12.83
CA LEU A 296 36.75 -25.23 -12.80
C LEU A 296 36.73 -24.17 -13.93
N LEU A 297 37.88 -23.57 -14.24
CA LEU A 297 38.06 -22.72 -15.43
C LEU A 297 37.77 -23.49 -16.73
N ASN A 298 38.24 -24.73 -16.84
CA ASN A 298 37.98 -25.57 -18.01
C ASN A 298 36.47 -25.87 -18.14
N LEU A 299 35.78 -26.20 -17.05
CA LEU A 299 34.32 -26.38 -17.05
C LEU A 299 33.58 -25.11 -17.47
N LEU A 300 34.01 -23.94 -17.00
CA LEU A 300 33.44 -22.66 -17.43
C LEU A 300 33.62 -22.45 -18.94
N GLY A 301 34.82 -22.75 -19.46
CA GLY A 301 35.13 -22.68 -20.88
C GLY A 301 34.25 -23.58 -21.76
N ARG A 302 33.82 -24.75 -21.25
CA ARG A 302 32.89 -25.65 -21.98
C ARG A 302 31.56 -24.95 -22.32
N LEU A 303 31.12 -24.00 -21.50
CA LEU A 303 29.91 -23.22 -21.75
C LEU A 303 30.01 -22.35 -23.01
N HIS A 304 31.22 -22.09 -23.54
CA HIS A 304 31.42 -21.35 -24.79
C HIS A 304 30.73 -22.01 -25.98
N PHE A 305 30.68 -23.34 -26.00
CA PHE A 305 30.01 -24.08 -27.08
C PHE A 305 28.55 -24.41 -26.75
N ARG A 306 28.10 -24.12 -25.53
CA ARG A 306 26.75 -24.39 -25.08
C ARG A 306 25.85 -23.21 -25.41
N THR A 307 24.67 -23.51 -25.94
CA THR A 307 23.62 -22.53 -26.16
C THR A 307 22.37 -22.97 -25.40
N SER A 308 21.70 -22.01 -24.75
CA SER A 308 20.39 -22.18 -24.13
C SER A 308 19.52 -21.04 -24.60
N TYR A 309 18.26 -21.32 -24.96
CA TYR A 309 17.32 -20.29 -25.43
C TYR A 309 17.86 -19.41 -26.59
N GLY A 310 18.76 -19.95 -27.43
CA GLY A 310 19.36 -19.19 -28.54
C GLY A 310 20.42 -18.16 -28.13
N GLN A 311 20.89 -18.23 -26.88
CA GLN A 311 21.99 -17.45 -26.33
C GLN A 311 23.16 -18.36 -25.97
N ASN A 312 24.38 -17.85 -26.14
CA ASN A 312 25.60 -18.49 -25.69
C ASN A 312 25.69 -18.44 -24.15
N ILE A 313 25.84 -19.59 -23.48
CA ILE A 313 25.75 -19.64 -22.00
C ILE A 313 26.95 -18.97 -21.34
N LEU A 314 28.17 -19.10 -21.89
CA LEU A 314 29.34 -18.43 -21.34
C LEU A 314 29.17 -16.90 -21.39
N ARG A 315 28.70 -16.38 -22.53
CA ARG A 315 28.40 -14.97 -22.72
C ARG A 315 27.35 -14.47 -21.72
N HIS A 316 26.27 -15.23 -21.56
CA HIS A 316 25.20 -14.97 -20.60
C HIS A 316 25.74 -14.96 -19.16
N SER A 317 26.62 -15.89 -18.81
CA SER A 317 27.23 -15.97 -17.47
C SER A 317 28.13 -14.76 -17.17
N ILE A 318 28.91 -14.30 -18.16
CA ILE A 318 29.73 -13.08 -18.04
C ILE A 318 28.84 -11.85 -17.85
N GLU A 319 27.80 -11.69 -18.67
CA GLU A 319 26.83 -10.60 -18.57
C GLU A 319 26.14 -10.59 -17.20
N THR A 320 25.65 -11.75 -16.77
CA THR A 320 24.99 -11.92 -15.47
C THR A 320 25.94 -11.55 -14.33
N SER A 321 27.23 -11.91 -14.42
CA SER A 321 28.25 -11.49 -13.47
C SER A 321 28.43 -9.97 -13.40
N HIS A 322 28.45 -9.28 -14.55
CA HIS A 322 28.52 -7.82 -14.58
C HIS A 322 27.29 -7.15 -13.97
N ILE A 323 26.08 -7.64 -14.31
CA ILE A 323 24.81 -7.14 -13.75
C ILE A 323 24.80 -7.32 -12.24
N ALA A 324 25.11 -8.53 -11.76
CA ALA A 324 25.17 -8.85 -10.34
C ALA A 324 26.17 -7.97 -9.58
N GLY A 325 27.35 -7.73 -10.15
CA GLY A 325 28.35 -6.84 -9.55
C GLY A 325 27.88 -5.38 -9.42
N MET A 326 27.14 -4.86 -10.40
CA MET A 326 26.57 -3.51 -10.32
C MET A 326 25.42 -3.44 -9.31
N LEU A 327 24.53 -4.42 -9.30
CA LEU A 327 23.44 -4.49 -8.33
C LEU A 327 23.97 -4.61 -6.90
N ALA A 328 24.99 -5.45 -6.68
CA ALA A 328 25.64 -5.57 -5.38
C ALA A 328 26.22 -4.25 -4.89
N ALA A 329 26.87 -3.48 -5.78
CA ALA A 329 27.42 -2.17 -5.44
C ALA A 329 26.33 -1.14 -5.04
N GLU A 330 25.21 -1.11 -5.75
CA GLU A 330 24.10 -0.18 -5.46
C GLU A 330 23.30 -0.59 -4.20
N LEU A 331 23.21 -1.88 -3.91
CA LEU A 331 22.44 -2.43 -2.78
C LEU A 331 23.29 -2.64 -1.51
N GLY A 332 24.61 -2.47 -1.59
CA GLY A 332 25.53 -2.66 -0.47
C GLY A 332 25.82 -4.13 -0.12
N ALA A 333 25.69 -5.05 -1.09
CA ALA A 333 26.02 -6.47 -0.95
C ALA A 333 27.50 -6.76 -1.26
N ASP A 334 27.95 -7.99 -1.02
CA ASP A 334 29.33 -8.41 -1.33
C ASP A 334 29.53 -8.59 -2.85
N ILE A 335 30.25 -7.65 -3.47
CA ILE A 335 30.49 -7.61 -4.92
C ILE A 335 31.26 -8.86 -5.41
N PRO A 336 32.41 -9.26 -4.82
CA PRO A 336 33.10 -10.50 -5.16
C PRO A 336 32.22 -11.75 -5.13
N ILE A 337 31.41 -11.93 -4.07
CA ILE A 337 30.54 -13.10 -3.94
C ILE A 337 29.45 -13.07 -5.02
N ALA A 338 28.75 -11.95 -5.20
CA ALA A 338 27.69 -11.81 -6.19
C ALA A 338 28.22 -12.07 -7.61
N LYS A 339 29.37 -11.52 -7.97
CA LYS A 339 30.01 -11.74 -9.28
C LYS A 339 30.38 -13.21 -9.50
N LYS A 340 31.04 -13.84 -8.53
CA LYS A 340 31.50 -15.23 -8.65
C LYS A 340 30.30 -16.19 -8.70
N ALA A 341 29.28 -15.98 -7.86
CA ALA A 341 28.05 -16.77 -7.88
C ALA A 341 27.30 -16.65 -9.21
N ALA A 342 27.15 -15.42 -9.73
CA ALA A 342 26.55 -15.16 -11.03
C ALA A 342 27.33 -15.75 -12.20
N LEU A 343 28.67 -15.74 -12.18
CA LEU A 343 29.48 -16.32 -13.26
C LEU A 343 29.33 -17.85 -13.33
N PHE A 344 29.12 -18.50 -12.19
CA PHE A 344 29.01 -19.95 -12.09
C PHE A 344 27.58 -20.46 -11.98
N HIS A 345 26.56 -19.61 -12.14
CA HIS A 345 25.18 -20.02 -11.88
C HIS A 345 24.72 -21.18 -12.75
N ASP A 346 25.15 -21.17 -14.01
CA ASP A 346 24.81 -22.17 -15.02
C ASP A 346 25.92 -23.22 -15.24
N ILE A 347 26.91 -23.32 -14.35
CA ILE A 347 28.06 -24.23 -14.52
C ILE A 347 27.66 -25.70 -14.64
N GLY A 348 26.50 -26.09 -14.10
CA GLY A 348 25.97 -27.45 -14.24
C GLY A 348 25.66 -27.84 -15.69
N LYS A 349 25.33 -26.87 -16.57
CA LYS A 349 25.07 -27.10 -18.00
C LYS A 349 26.33 -27.47 -18.80
N ALA A 350 27.51 -27.44 -18.17
CA ALA A 350 28.76 -27.90 -18.77
C ALA A 350 28.90 -29.44 -18.77
N VAL A 351 28.15 -30.14 -17.90
CA VAL A 351 28.28 -31.60 -17.68
C VAL A 351 26.93 -32.31 -17.49
N ASP A 352 25.81 -31.62 -17.79
CA ASP A 352 24.43 -32.11 -17.64
C ASP A 352 24.18 -33.44 -18.38
N HIS A 353 24.79 -33.66 -19.54
CA HIS A 353 24.66 -34.92 -20.31
C HIS A 353 25.44 -36.11 -19.72
N GLU A 354 26.37 -35.87 -18.79
CA GLU A 354 27.23 -36.90 -18.21
C GLU A 354 26.77 -37.31 -16.80
N VAL A 355 25.97 -36.46 -16.12
CA VAL A 355 25.64 -36.60 -14.71
C VAL A 355 24.14 -36.37 -14.49
N GLN A 356 23.48 -37.33 -13.85
CA GLN A 356 22.06 -37.22 -13.50
C GLN A 356 21.80 -36.13 -12.43
N GLY A 357 20.78 -35.29 -12.64
CA GLY A 357 20.30 -34.24 -11.72
C GLY A 357 19.97 -32.91 -12.42
N SER A 358 19.36 -31.95 -11.73
CA SER A 358 19.18 -30.59 -12.26
C SER A 358 20.54 -29.90 -12.43
N HIS A 359 20.67 -28.96 -13.36
CA HIS A 359 21.93 -28.22 -13.53
C HIS A 359 22.29 -27.42 -12.28
N VAL A 360 21.30 -27.02 -11.47
CA VAL A 360 21.51 -26.40 -10.15
C VAL A 360 22.20 -27.37 -9.19
N ASP A 361 21.67 -28.59 -9.04
CA ASP A 361 22.25 -29.61 -8.17
C ASP A 361 23.63 -30.09 -8.64
N ILE A 362 23.82 -30.18 -9.96
CA ILE A 362 25.13 -30.47 -10.56
C ILE A 362 26.10 -29.33 -10.26
N GLY A 363 25.69 -28.07 -10.46
CA GLY A 363 26.50 -26.89 -10.18
C GLY A 363 26.94 -26.84 -8.71
N LYS A 364 26.03 -27.10 -7.78
CA LYS A 364 26.32 -27.16 -6.33
C LYS A 364 27.36 -28.23 -6.00
N ARG A 365 27.23 -29.42 -6.58
CA ARG A 365 28.21 -30.51 -6.43
C ARG A 365 29.57 -30.13 -7.01
N ILE A 366 29.60 -29.47 -8.16
CA ILE A 366 30.84 -28.98 -8.79
C ILE A 366 31.55 -27.98 -7.86
N LEU A 367 30.86 -26.92 -7.43
CA LEU A 367 31.46 -25.89 -6.58
C LEU A 367 31.98 -26.47 -5.26
N LYS A 368 31.22 -27.38 -4.65
CA LYS A 368 31.65 -28.09 -3.43
C LYS A 368 32.88 -28.95 -3.66
N LYS A 369 32.97 -29.67 -4.80
CA LYS A 369 34.13 -30.51 -5.14
C LYS A 369 35.41 -29.68 -5.31
N PHE A 370 35.29 -28.45 -5.84
CA PHE A 370 36.41 -27.52 -6.01
C PHE A 370 36.66 -26.62 -4.80
N ASN A 371 36.03 -26.91 -3.65
CA ASN A 371 36.21 -26.19 -2.40
C ASN A 371 35.98 -24.66 -2.52
N VAL A 372 35.00 -24.28 -3.35
CA VAL A 372 34.53 -22.90 -3.45
C VAL A 372 33.74 -22.53 -2.18
N ASP A 373 33.86 -21.28 -1.73
CA ASP A 373 33.15 -20.77 -0.55
C ASP A 373 31.65 -21.08 -0.60
N GLU A 374 31.10 -21.58 0.50
CA GLU A 374 29.70 -21.99 0.63
C GLU A 374 28.75 -20.83 0.32
N LYS A 375 29.12 -19.59 0.66
CA LYS A 375 28.32 -18.40 0.35
C LYS A 375 28.07 -18.23 -1.15
N ILE A 376 29.04 -18.59 -1.98
CA ILE A 376 28.92 -18.53 -3.44
C ILE A 376 27.97 -19.63 -3.92
N SER A 377 28.09 -20.84 -3.37
CA SER A 377 27.19 -21.95 -3.71
C SER A 377 25.74 -21.67 -3.28
N GLN A 378 25.53 -21.02 -2.13
CA GLN A 378 24.20 -20.62 -1.64
C GLN A 378 23.60 -19.50 -2.47
N ALA A 379 24.39 -18.47 -2.81
CA ALA A 379 23.93 -17.42 -3.70
C ALA A 379 23.58 -17.95 -5.10
N MET A 380 24.32 -18.96 -5.56
CA MET A 380 24.08 -19.61 -6.84
C MET A 380 22.81 -20.46 -6.85
N GLN A 381 22.60 -21.35 -5.87
CA GLN A 381 21.56 -22.40 -5.96
C GLN A 381 20.12 -21.86 -6.05
N SER A 382 19.86 -20.63 -5.61
CA SER A 382 18.50 -20.05 -5.58
C SER A 382 18.09 -19.37 -6.89
N HIS A 383 18.94 -19.34 -7.93
CA HIS A 383 18.67 -18.58 -9.16
C HIS A 383 17.44 -19.06 -9.96
N HIS A 384 16.97 -20.30 -9.76
CA HIS A 384 15.73 -20.82 -10.33
C HIS A 384 14.61 -21.09 -9.31
N GLU A 385 14.70 -20.51 -8.11
CA GLU A 385 13.70 -20.68 -7.04
C GLU A 385 13.52 -22.13 -6.55
N GLU A 386 14.40 -23.05 -6.94
CA GLU A 386 14.46 -24.43 -6.42
C GLU A 386 14.85 -24.46 -4.92
N TYR A 387 15.56 -23.42 -4.48
CA TYR A 387 16.01 -23.21 -3.11
C TYR A 387 15.59 -21.82 -2.62
N PRO A 388 15.31 -21.64 -1.31
CA PRO A 388 14.98 -20.33 -0.75
C PRO A 388 16.14 -19.34 -0.92
N TYR A 389 15.82 -18.05 -0.97
CA TYR A 389 16.82 -16.99 -0.98
C TYR A 389 17.44 -16.83 0.41
N GLU A 390 18.63 -17.39 0.62
CA GLU A 390 19.33 -17.39 1.91
C GLU A 390 20.18 -16.13 2.15
N SER A 391 20.44 -15.33 1.10
CA SER A 391 21.23 -14.10 1.20
C SER A 391 20.79 -13.04 0.19
N LEU A 392 21.25 -11.79 0.39
CA LEU A 392 21.01 -10.70 -0.56
C LEU A 392 21.67 -10.98 -1.92
N GLU A 393 22.84 -11.62 -1.92
CA GLU A 393 23.53 -12.05 -3.12
C GLU A 393 22.71 -13.07 -3.93
N ALA A 394 21.96 -13.98 -3.26
CA ALA A 394 21.07 -14.92 -3.92
C ALA A 394 19.97 -14.20 -4.73
N ILE A 395 19.37 -13.16 -4.13
CA ILE A 395 18.35 -12.32 -4.79
C ILE A 395 18.97 -11.56 -5.96
N ILE A 396 20.20 -11.04 -5.78
CA ILE A 396 20.93 -10.33 -6.83
C ILE A 396 21.25 -11.24 -8.02
N VAL A 397 21.72 -12.46 -7.78
CA VAL A 397 22.04 -13.44 -8.84
C VAL A 397 20.78 -13.79 -9.63
N HIS A 398 19.67 -14.11 -8.95
CA HIS A 398 18.39 -14.36 -9.61
C HIS A 398 17.91 -13.17 -10.44
N THR A 399 17.98 -11.96 -9.87
CA THR A 399 17.59 -10.73 -10.57
C THR A 399 18.47 -10.49 -11.79
N ALA A 400 19.78 -10.73 -11.69
CA ALA A 400 20.72 -10.56 -12.78
C ALA A 400 20.46 -11.55 -13.92
N ASP A 401 20.21 -12.81 -13.60
CA ASP A 401 19.86 -13.86 -14.57
C ASP A 401 18.57 -13.47 -15.32
N ALA A 402 17.51 -13.10 -14.58
CA ALA A 402 16.25 -12.66 -15.16
C ALA A 402 16.41 -11.46 -16.11
N ILE A 403 17.27 -10.49 -15.78
CA ILE A 403 17.56 -9.33 -16.65
C ILE A 403 18.28 -9.76 -17.94
N SER A 404 19.25 -10.67 -17.86
CA SER A 404 19.97 -11.16 -19.05
C SER A 404 19.06 -12.04 -19.93
N ALA A 405 18.24 -12.90 -19.32
CA ALA A 405 17.34 -13.84 -20.00
C ALA A 405 16.09 -13.17 -20.64
N SER A 406 15.61 -12.04 -20.11
CA SER A 406 14.35 -11.40 -20.54
C SER A 406 14.50 -10.46 -21.75
N ARG A 407 15.67 -10.39 -22.40
CA ARG A 407 15.90 -9.49 -23.55
C ARG A 407 15.11 -9.96 -24.80
N PRO A 408 14.39 -9.07 -25.52
CA PRO A 408 13.63 -9.42 -26.71
C PRO A 408 14.49 -10.12 -27.78
N GLY A 409 14.06 -11.29 -28.24
CA GLY A 409 14.82 -12.16 -29.16
C GLY A 409 15.42 -13.40 -28.51
N ALA A 410 15.41 -13.51 -27.18
CA ALA A 410 15.96 -14.62 -26.39
C ALA A 410 14.99 -15.80 -26.17
N ARG A 411 13.74 -15.76 -26.65
CA ARG A 411 12.80 -16.87 -26.47
C ARG A 411 12.17 -17.28 -27.79
N ARG A 412 12.58 -18.45 -28.26
CA ARG A 412 11.79 -19.28 -29.19
C ARG A 412 11.35 -20.52 -28.43
N ASP A 413 10.19 -20.43 -27.78
CA ASP A 413 9.55 -21.49 -26.97
C ASP A 413 9.22 -22.78 -27.77
N THR A 414 9.59 -22.86 -29.05
CA THR A 414 9.28 -23.99 -29.93
C THR A 414 10.36 -25.08 -29.92
N LEU A 415 11.63 -24.74 -29.68
CA LEU A 415 12.74 -25.72 -29.72
C LEU A 415 12.85 -26.53 -28.42
N GLU A 416 12.64 -25.89 -27.27
CA GLU A 416 12.74 -26.56 -25.96
C GLU A 416 11.62 -27.58 -25.74
N ASN A 417 10.38 -27.21 -26.07
CA ASN A 417 9.25 -28.15 -26.10
C ASN A 417 9.50 -29.32 -27.06
N TYR A 418 10.30 -29.11 -28.10
CA TYR A 418 10.69 -30.17 -29.03
C TYR A 418 11.81 -31.05 -28.47
N LEU A 419 12.84 -30.47 -27.85
CA LEU A 419 13.92 -31.23 -27.21
C LEU A 419 13.41 -32.06 -26.03
N LYS A 420 12.56 -31.47 -25.18
CA LYS A 420 11.92 -32.17 -24.06
C LYS A 420 11.09 -33.36 -24.53
N ARG A 421 10.39 -33.25 -25.67
CA ARG A 421 9.66 -34.37 -26.27
C ARG A 421 10.57 -35.51 -26.75
N LEU A 422 11.74 -35.19 -27.29
CA LEU A 422 12.71 -36.22 -27.70
C LEU A 422 13.28 -36.93 -26.47
N GLU A 423 13.55 -36.17 -25.41
CA GLU A 423 14.03 -36.68 -24.13
C GLU A 423 13.00 -37.59 -23.46
N ASP A 424 11.73 -37.17 -23.39
CA ASP A 424 10.63 -37.98 -22.85
C ASP A 424 10.46 -39.31 -23.61
N LEU A 425 10.62 -39.29 -24.95
CA LEU A 425 10.55 -40.50 -25.80
C LEU A 425 11.68 -41.49 -25.47
N GLU A 426 12.90 -40.98 -25.28
CA GLU A 426 14.06 -41.79 -24.94
C GLU A 426 13.97 -42.31 -23.50
N GLU A 427 13.48 -41.51 -22.55
CA GLU A 427 13.29 -41.92 -21.16
C GLU A 427 12.28 -43.07 -21.05
N ILE A 428 11.14 -42.97 -21.76
CA ILE A 428 10.15 -44.06 -21.82
C ILE A 428 10.79 -45.33 -22.34
N ALA A 429 11.56 -45.28 -23.43
CA ALA A 429 12.21 -46.48 -23.99
C ALA A 429 13.30 -47.05 -23.07
N ASN A 430 14.13 -46.21 -22.45
CA ASN A 430 15.19 -46.61 -21.53
C ASN A 430 14.65 -47.18 -20.20
N SER A 431 13.40 -46.90 -19.85
CA SER A 431 12.76 -47.46 -18.64
C SER A 431 12.51 -48.98 -18.72
N PHE A 432 12.54 -49.57 -19.92
CA PHE A 432 12.27 -50.99 -20.12
C PHE A 432 13.52 -51.85 -19.92
N GLU A 433 13.36 -52.95 -19.19
CA GLU A 433 14.46 -53.86 -18.88
C GLU A 433 15.05 -54.53 -20.14
N GLY A 434 16.36 -54.45 -20.28
CA GLY A 434 17.12 -55.04 -21.41
C GLY A 434 17.32 -54.10 -22.61
N VAL A 435 16.77 -52.87 -22.55
CA VAL A 435 17.20 -51.76 -23.41
C VAL A 435 18.56 -51.26 -22.90
N GLU A 436 19.55 -51.20 -23.80
CA GLU A 436 20.87 -50.65 -23.50
C GLU A 436 20.89 -49.14 -23.74
N LYS A 437 20.34 -48.70 -24.89
CA LYS A 437 20.25 -47.30 -25.32
C LYS A 437 19.08 -47.09 -26.28
N SER A 438 18.45 -45.92 -26.25
CA SER A 438 17.47 -45.49 -27.26
C SER A 438 17.81 -44.14 -27.86
N TYR A 439 17.39 -43.90 -29.10
CA TYR A 439 17.58 -42.63 -29.80
C TYR A 439 16.30 -42.24 -30.53
N ALA A 440 15.78 -41.05 -30.26
CA ALA A 440 14.69 -40.45 -31.01
C ALA A 440 15.24 -39.73 -32.25
N ILE A 441 14.82 -40.15 -33.44
CA ILE A 441 15.32 -39.73 -34.76
C ILE A 441 14.15 -39.13 -35.56
N GLN A 442 14.46 -38.46 -36.69
CA GLN A 442 13.47 -37.86 -37.60
C GLN A 442 12.48 -36.94 -36.88
N ALA A 443 13.01 -36.07 -36.03
CA ALA A 443 12.20 -35.15 -35.26
C ALA A 443 11.16 -35.81 -34.33
N GLY A 444 11.53 -36.96 -33.76
CA GLY A 444 10.70 -37.71 -32.82
C GLY A 444 9.63 -38.58 -33.50
N ARG A 445 9.75 -38.77 -34.83
CA ARG A 445 8.87 -39.65 -35.61
C ARG A 445 9.41 -41.07 -35.73
N GLU A 446 10.65 -41.31 -35.33
CA GLU A 446 11.24 -42.64 -35.23
C GLU A 446 11.99 -42.75 -33.91
N ILE A 447 11.93 -43.89 -33.24
CA ILE A 447 12.78 -44.21 -32.09
C ILE A 447 13.53 -45.50 -32.35
N ARG A 448 14.86 -45.47 -32.25
CA ARG A 448 15.74 -46.62 -32.39
C ARG A 448 16.17 -47.12 -31.03
N ILE A 449 15.92 -48.40 -30.77
CA ILE A 449 16.13 -49.00 -29.45
C ILE A 449 17.14 -50.13 -29.61
N PHE A 450 18.28 -50.00 -28.95
CA PHE A 450 19.33 -51.00 -28.92
C PHE A 450 19.15 -51.87 -27.69
N VAL A 451 19.09 -53.18 -27.89
CA VAL A 451 18.91 -54.15 -26.81
C VAL A 451 20.13 -55.05 -26.67
N THR A 452 20.41 -55.48 -25.44
CA THR A 452 21.50 -56.42 -25.18
C THR A 452 21.15 -57.81 -25.72
N PRO A 453 21.86 -58.33 -26.75
CA PRO A 453 21.48 -59.58 -27.42
C PRO A 453 21.50 -60.83 -26.51
N GLU A 454 22.33 -60.79 -25.46
CA GLU A 454 22.51 -61.87 -24.48
C GLU A 454 21.33 -62.00 -23.51
N LYS A 455 20.59 -60.91 -23.29
CA LYS A 455 19.48 -60.84 -22.33
C LYS A 455 18.10 -60.97 -22.98
N ILE A 456 17.99 -60.66 -24.27
CA ILE A 456 16.71 -60.62 -24.99
C ILE A 456 16.72 -61.60 -26.18
N SER A 457 15.76 -62.53 -26.20
CA SER A 457 15.49 -63.41 -27.34
C SER A 457 14.73 -62.71 -28.47
N ASP A 458 14.76 -63.25 -29.69
CA ASP A 458 14.08 -62.65 -30.86
C ASP A 458 12.57 -62.48 -30.66
N LEU A 459 11.94 -63.39 -29.90
CA LEU A 459 10.51 -63.29 -29.58
C LEU A 459 10.25 -62.17 -28.57
N GLN A 460 11.08 -62.07 -27.53
CA GLN A 460 10.99 -61.00 -26.52
C GLN A 460 11.28 -59.63 -27.14
N ALA A 461 12.20 -59.54 -28.10
CA ALA A 461 12.48 -58.30 -28.82
C ALA A 461 11.25 -57.76 -29.57
N LYS A 462 10.45 -58.63 -30.21
CA LYS A 462 9.19 -58.22 -30.85
C LYS A 462 8.14 -57.75 -29.85
N GLN A 463 8.04 -58.43 -28.70
CA GLN A 463 7.11 -58.04 -27.63
C GLN A 463 7.53 -56.70 -27.00
N LEU A 464 8.83 -56.51 -26.78
CA LEU A 464 9.39 -55.30 -26.21
C LEU A 464 9.14 -54.08 -27.11
N ALA A 465 9.39 -54.22 -28.41
CA ALA A 465 9.10 -53.16 -29.38
C ALA A 465 7.62 -52.74 -29.36
N ARG A 466 6.71 -53.71 -29.21
CA ARG A 466 5.27 -53.46 -29.13
C ARG A 466 4.87 -52.78 -27.81
N ASN A 467 5.38 -53.26 -26.69
CA ASN A 467 5.11 -52.67 -25.38
C ASN A 467 5.61 -51.21 -25.29
N ILE A 468 6.75 -50.90 -25.91
CA ILE A 468 7.30 -49.55 -25.95
C ILE A 468 6.43 -48.65 -26.85
N ALA A 469 5.98 -49.15 -28.00
CA ALA A 469 5.05 -48.41 -28.86
C ALA A 469 3.74 -48.08 -28.13
N ASP A 470 3.14 -49.06 -27.45
CA ASP A 470 1.89 -48.88 -26.70
C ASP A 470 2.06 -47.88 -25.52
N ARG A 471 3.22 -47.89 -24.86
CA ARG A 471 3.55 -46.97 -23.77
C ARG A 471 3.72 -45.53 -24.27
N ILE A 472 4.41 -45.35 -25.40
CA ILE A 472 4.58 -44.04 -26.04
C ILE A 472 3.21 -43.47 -26.45
N GLU A 473 2.31 -44.30 -26.99
CA GLU A 473 0.96 -43.87 -27.37
C GLU A 473 0.11 -43.43 -26.15
N GLN A 474 0.30 -44.06 -24.98
CA GLN A 474 -0.44 -43.73 -23.76
C GLN A 474 0.12 -42.49 -23.04
N ASP A 475 1.44 -42.40 -22.91
CA ASP A 475 2.11 -41.41 -22.07
C ASP A 475 2.39 -40.10 -22.82
N LEU A 476 2.50 -40.12 -24.16
CA LEU A 476 2.81 -38.94 -24.99
C LEU A 476 1.71 -38.64 -26.01
N LYS A 477 1.15 -37.43 -25.96
CA LYS A 477 0.22 -36.93 -26.99
C LYS A 477 0.99 -36.44 -28.22
N TYR A 478 1.08 -37.26 -29.26
CA TYR A 478 1.82 -36.94 -30.48
C TYR A 478 0.91 -36.82 -31.73
N PRO A 479 1.06 -35.79 -32.58
CA PRO A 479 0.36 -35.70 -33.85
C PRO A 479 1.08 -36.52 -34.94
N GLY A 480 0.62 -37.75 -35.16
CA GLY A 480 1.13 -38.65 -36.20
C GLY A 480 1.68 -39.96 -35.64
N GLU A 481 2.11 -40.85 -36.53
CA GLU A 481 2.66 -42.16 -36.16
C GLU A 481 4.14 -42.05 -35.79
N ILE A 482 4.54 -42.71 -34.69
CA ILE A 482 5.94 -42.85 -34.27
C ILE A 482 6.40 -44.27 -34.61
N LYS A 483 7.47 -44.38 -35.38
CA LYS A 483 8.04 -45.66 -35.80
C LYS A 483 9.03 -46.18 -34.75
N VAL A 484 8.70 -47.31 -34.12
CA VAL A 484 9.59 -47.99 -33.15
C VAL A 484 10.46 -49.02 -33.87
N ASN A 485 11.77 -48.78 -33.92
CA ASN A 485 12.76 -49.66 -34.53
C ASN A 485 13.66 -50.27 -33.45
N LEU A 486 13.44 -51.54 -33.12
CA LEU A 486 14.28 -52.26 -32.17
C LEU A 486 15.38 -53.03 -32.91
N ILE A 487 16.64 -52.80 -32.51
CA ILE A 487 17.83 -53.33 -33.14
C ILE A 487 18.56 -54.24 -32.14
N ARG A 488 18.70 -55.51 -32.52
CA ARG A 488 19.50 -56.52 -31.80
C ARG A 488 20.67 -56.92 -32.70
N GLU A 489 21.88 -56.47 -32.37
CA GLU A 489 23.09 -56.76 -33.16
C GLU A 489 24.11 -57.51 -32.30
N SER A 490 24.55 -58.69 -32.75
CA SER A 490 25.65 -59.43 -32.13
C SER A 490 26.87 -59.41 -33.07
N ARG A 491 28.04 -59.11 -32.54
CA ARG A 491 29.31 -59.07 -33.29
C ARG A 491 30.27 -60.10 -32.72
N VAL A 492 30.58 -61.12 -33.51
CA VAL A 492 31.58 -62.14 -33.19
C VAL A 492 32.77 -61.95 -34.11
N VAL A 493 33.96 -61.81 -33.54
CA VAL A 493 35.22 -61.65 -34.30
C VAL A 493 36.11 -62.83 -33.96
N GLU A 494 36.41 -63.67 -34.97
CA GLU A 494 37.37 -64.76 -34.87
C GLU A 494 38.57 -64.49 -35.75
N TYR A 495 39.74 -64.93 -35.29
CA TYR A 495 40.99 -64.84 -36.04
C TYR A 495 41.44 -66.26 -36.38
N ALA A 496 41.51 -66.57 -37.67
CA ALA A 496 42.16 -67.79 -38.14
C ALA A 496 43.68 -67.64 -38.02
N ARG A 497 44.36 -68.64 -37.44
CA ARG A 497 45.82 -68.75 -37.45
C ARG A 497 46.27 -69.77 -38.49
#